data_AF-A0A178USC0-F1
#
_entry.id   AF-A0A178USC0-F1
#
_cell.length_a   1.000
_cell.length_b   1.000
_cell.length_c   1.000
_cell.angle_alpha   90.00
_cell.angle_beta   90.00
_cell.angle_gamma   90.00
#
_symmetry.space_group_name_H-M   'P 1'
#
loop_
_entity.id
_entity.type
_entity.pdbx_description
1 polymer ?
#
loop_
_entity_poly.entity_id
_entity_poly.type
_entity_poly.pdbx_seq_one_letter_code
_entity_poly.pdbx_strand_id
1 'polypeptide(L)'
;MAFALKCFVVVLLLSMVSHGLCLCTFGKIQIGAVRTGREIGGQPEWKVTVINTCNCFQKHVTLSCGGFAPAKPVKPLLLQPQGNTCLMIKGAALPAGATAQFTYAGQPYIFRPVGSKVDPRMCRCTFGDIQIGTVRTGKEISGQPEWKVTVTNTCKCLQKHVTLSCGGFAPVKPVEPWLLLPQGNRCLLIKGEALPAGASAEFSYAGEPYIFRLIGSTVDPSCNKSLL
;
A
#
# COMPACT_ATOMS: atom_id res chain seq x y z
N MET A 1 37.00 -14.01 13.98
CA MET A 1 35.73 -13.50 14.55
C MET A 1 35.25 -12.17 13.93
N ALA A 2 36.09 -11.40 13.23
CA ALA A 2 35.68 -10.13 12.61
C ALA A 2 34.81 -10.27 11.34
N PHE A 3 34.93 -11.37 10.58
CA PHE A 3 34.16 -11.60 9.35
C PHE A 3 32.68 -11.93 9.62
N ALA A 4 32.40 -12.77 10.63
CA ALA A 4 31.04 -13.12 11.02
C ALA A 4 30.26 -11.90 11.55
N LEU A 5 30.94 -11.02 12.32
CA LEU A 5 30.34 -9.78 12.82
C LEU A 5 30.01 -8.78 11.69
N LYS A 6 30.87 -8.68 10.67
CA LYS A 6 30.62 -7.85 9.48
C LYS A 6 29.44 -8.35 8.64
N CYS A 7 29.33 -9.66 8.43
CA CYS A 7 28.20 -10.25 7.72
C CYS A 7 26.88 -10.05 8.47
N PHE A 8 26.89 -10.17 9.81
CA PHE A 8 25.70 -9.94 10.63
C PHE A 8 25.21 -8.50 10.57
N VAL A 9 26.11 -7.52 10.54
CA VAL A 9 25.78 -6.09 10.38
C VAL A 9 25.20 -5.79 8.99
N VAL A 10 25.72 -6.41 7.94
CA VAL A 10 25.20 -6.24 6.56
C VAL A 10 23.80 -6.84 6.40
N VAL A 11 23.51 -8.00 7.00
CA VAL A 11 22.16 -8.59 6.99
C VAL A 11 21.16 -7.75 7.80
N LEU A 12 21.57 -7.21 8.95
CA LEU A 12 20.73 -6.28 9.74
C LEU A 12 20.41 -4.99 8.97
N LEU A 13 21.39 -4.41 8.26
CA LEU A 13 21.18 -3.21 7.44
C LEU A 13 20.25 -3.46 6.23
N LEU A 14 20.29 -4.65 5.62
CA LEU A 14 19.38 -5.03 4.53
C LEU A 14 17.95 -5.34 5.02
N SER A 15 17.79 -5.84 6.24
CA SER A 15 16.46 -6.06 6.84
C SER A 15 15.67 -4.79 7.13
N MET A 16 16.35 -3.63 7.17
CA MET A 16 15.71 -2.32 7.36
C MET A 16 15.14 -1.73 6.05
N VAL A 17 15.37 -2.36 4.90
CA VAL A 17 14.90 -1.87 3.58
C VAL A 17 13.64 -2.58 3.08
N SER A 18 13.13 -3.59 3.79
CA SER A 18 11.85 -4.23 3.47
C SER A 18 10.65 -3.56 4.16
N HIS A 19 10.65 -2.23 4.29
CA HIS A 19 9.40 -1.53 4.51
C HIS A 19 8.69 -1.46 3.17
N GLY A 20 7.74 -2.38 2.98
CA GLY A 20 6.89 -2.46 1.80
C GLY A 20 6.45 -1.07 1.34
N LEU A 21 6.58 -0.82 0.05
CA LEU A 21 6.24 0.41 -0.64
C LEU A 21 4.72 0.71 -0.55
N CYS A 22 4.16 0.94 0.65
CA CYS A 22 2.93 1.73 0.76
C CYS A 22 3.31 3.11 0.22
N LEU A 23 2.96 3.40 -1.03
CA LEU A 23 3.06 4.71 -1.70
C LEU A 23 2.13 5.76 -1.07
N CYS A 24 1.79 5.58 0.20
CA CYS A 24 0.85 6.40 0.91
C CYS A 24 1.55 7.56 1.59
N THR A 25 1.02 8.74 1.31
CA THR A 25 1.39 10.00 1.95
C THR A 25 0.10 10.72 2.31
N PHE A 26 0.20 11.85 3.00
CA PHE A 26 -0.96 12.73 3.26
C PHE A 26 -1.64 13.21 1.96
N GLY A 27 -0.95 13.16 0.81
CA GLY A 27 -1.54 13.44 -0.50
C GLY A 27 -2.65 12.47 -0.92
N LYS A 28 -2.80 11.33 -0.23
CA LYS A 28 -3.94 10.41 -0.40
C LYS A 28 -5.16 10.78 0.46
N ILE A 29 -5.10 11.87 1.22
CA ILE A 29 -6.29 12.49 1.81
C ILE A 29 -6.91 13.43 0.77
N GLN A 30 -8.15 13.16 0.38
CA GLN A 30 -8.91 14.05 -0.50
C GLN A 30 -9.98 14.79 0.29
N ILE A 31 -10.26 16.03 -0.10
CA ILE A 31 -11.20 16.90 0.59
C ILE A 31 -12.16 17.47 -0.45
N GLY A 32 -13.45 17.33 -0.19
CA GLY A 32 -14.51 17.96 -0.96
C GLY A 32 -15.38 18.81 -0.05
N ALA A 33 -15.86 19.95 -0.56
CA ALA A 33 -16.81 20.80 0.13
C ALA A 33 -17.99 21.09 -0.77
N VAL A 34 -19.20 20.98 -0.23
CA VAL A 34 -20.46 21.27 -0.93
C VAL A 34 -21.32 22.20 -0.09
N ARG A 35 -22.00 23.15 -0.73
CA ARG A 35 -23.00 23.99 -0.06
C ARG A 35 -24.21 23.14 0.31
N THR A 36 -24.73 23.28 1.52
CA THR A 36 -25.87 22.48 1.98
C THR A 36 -27.23 23.07 1.57
N GLY A 37 -27.23 24.33 1.12
CA GLY A 37 -28.44 25.12 0.87
C GLY A 37 -28.99 25.83 2.11
N ARG A 38 -28.46 25.52 3.31
CA ARG A 38 -28.83 26.21 4.55
C ARG A 38 -28.00 27.46 4.75
N GLU A 39 -28.56 28.41 5.48
CA GLU A 39 -27.85 29.61 5.93
C GLU A 39 -27.95 29.74 7.45
N ILE A 40 -26.87 30.21 8.08
CA ILE A 40 -26.80 30.42 9.51
C ILE A 40 -26.18 31.80 9.73
N GLY A 41 -26.93 32.71 10.37
CA GLY A 41 -26.50 34.10 10.54
C GLY A 41 -26.26 34.81 9.20
N GLY A 42 -27.07 34.51 8.18
CA GLY A 42 -26.92 35.09 6.84
C GLY A 42 -25.71 34.57 6.04
N GLN A 43 -25.00 33.56 6.54
CA GLN A 43 -23.86 32.96 5.84
C GLN A 43 -24.17 31.52 5.40
N PRO A 44 -23.69 31.09 4.22
CA PRO A 44 -23.96 29.75 3.71
C PRO A 44 -23.31 28.68 4.58
N GLU A 45 -24.04 27.59 4.82
CA GLU A 45 -23.50 26.39 5.45
C GLU A 45 -22.86 25.48 4.40
N TRP A 46 -21.66 25.00 4.73
CA TRP A 46 -20.86 24.08 3.93
C TRP A 46 -20.73 22.75 4.64
N LYS A 47 -20.85 21.65 3.89
CA LYS A 47 -20.49 20.30 4.33
C LYS A 47 -19.16 19.92 3.71
N VAL A 48 -18.17 19.67 4.55
CA VAL A 48 -16.84 19.21 4.16
C VAL A 48 -16.75 17.72 4.40
N THR A 49 -16.27 16.99 3.39
CA THR A 49 -15.98 15.57 3.44
C THR A 49 -14.48 15.38 3.24
N VAL A 50 -13.85 14.65 4.14
CA VAL A 50 -12.44 14.27 4.07
C VAL A 50 -12.38 12.75 3.94
N ILE A 51 -11.69 12.24 2.92
CA ILE A 51 -11.59 10.80 2.63
C ILE A 51 -10.13 10.36 2.60
N ASN A 52 -9.84 9.24 3.24
CA ASN A 52 -8.57 8.56 3.09
C ASN A 52 -8.63 7.59 1.91
N THR A 53 -8.05 7.97 0.76
CA THR A 53 -7.97 7.11 -0.44
C THR A 53 -6.78 6.15 -0.44
N CYS A 54 -5.96 6.19 0.62
CA CYS A 54 -4.90 5.22 0.83
C CYS A 54 -5.49 3.89 1.34
N ASN A 55 -4.82 2.78 1.01
CA ASN A 55 -5.13 1.46 1.58
C ASN A 55 -4.59 1.28 3.01
N CYS A 56 -3.82 2.24 3.51
CA CYS A 56 -3.15 2.28 4.82
C CYS A 56 -3.86 3.32 5.73
N PHE A 57 -3.94 3.07 7.05
CA PHE A 57 -4.53 4.03 7.99
C PHE A 57 -3.69 5.29 8.06
N GLN A 58 -4.35 6.45 8.23
CA GLN A 58 -3.66 7.72 8.44
C GLN A 58 -4.14 8.37 9.73
N LYS A 59 -3.24 8.62 10.67
CA LYS A 59 -3.51 9.31 11.94
C LYS A 59 -2.87 10.69 11.97
N HIS A 60 -3.28 11.52 12.93
CA HIS A 60 -2.83 12.92 13.00
C HIS A 60 -3.00 13.67 11.67
N VAL A 61 -4.14 13.47 11.00
CA VAL A 61 -4.45 14.19 9.77
C VAL A 61 -4.57 15.68 10.11
N THR A 62 -3.81 16.50 9.38
CA THR A 62 -3.77 17.95 9.56
C THR A 62 -4.15 18.63 8.26
N LEU A 63 -5.02 19.65 8.38
CA LEU A 63 -5.51 20.45 7.27
C LEU A 63 -4.97 21.88 7.37
N SER A 64 -4.80 22.56 6.23
CA SER A 64 -4.61 24.01 6.23
C SER A 64 -5.88 24.70 6.74
N CYS A 65 -5.74 25.60 7.72
CA CYS A 65 -6.87 26.41 8.20
C CYS A 65 -6.46 27.84 8.61
N GLY A 66 -5.32 28.34 8.12
CA GLY A 66 -4.92 29.73 8.31
C GLY A 66 -5.97 30.70 7.75
N GLY A 67 -6.33 31.72 8.55
CA GLY A 67 -7.37 32.69 8.20
C GLY A 67 -8.80 32.12 8.15
N PHE A 68 -9.01 30.87 8.55
CA PHE A 68 -10.35 30.28 8.62
C PHE A 68 -11.10 30.81 9.85
N ALA A 69 -12.01 31.78 9.63
CA ALA A 69 -12.82 32.42 10.65
C ALA A 69 -14.32 32.40 10.27
N PRO A 70 -14.99 31.22 10.33
CA PRO A 70 -16.40 31.09 9.98
C PRO A 70 -17.33 31.73 11.05
N ALA A 71 -18.51 32.20 10.64
CA ALA A 71 -19.53 32.69 11.57
C ALA A 71 -20.04 31.59 12.51
N LYS A 72 -20.19 30.35 12.00
CA LYS A 72 -20.42 29.17 12.83
C LYS A 72 -19.22 28.23 12.73
N PRO A 73 -18.42 28.09 13.80
CA PRO A 73 -17.22 27.25 13.78
C PRO A 73 -17.56 25.75 13.77
N VAL A 74 -16.58 24.98 13.30
CA VAL A 74 -16.59 23.52 13.41
C VAL A 74 -16.40 23.13 14.87
N LYS A 75 -17.03 22.03 15.30
CA LYS A 75 -16.83 21.50 16.66
C LYS A 75 -15.34 21.16 16.89
N PRO A 76 -14.72 21.57 18.00
CA PRO A 76 -13.29 21.31 18.28
C PRO A 76 -12.89 19.83 18.28
N LEU A 77 -13.85 18.93 18.57
CA LEU A 77 -13.66 17.48 18.48
C LEU A 77 -13.35 17.00 17.05
N LEU A 78 -13.85 17.69 16.03
CA LEU A 78 -13.68 17.32 14.62
C LEU A 78 -12.54 18.08 13.96
N LEU A 79 -12.35 19.35 14.33
CA LEU A 79 -11.31 20.20 13.76
C LEU A 79 -10.80 21.17 14.84
N GLN A 80 -9.55 20.98 15.25
CA GLN A 80 -8.92 21.77 16.31
C GLN A 80 -7.80 22.66 15.73
N PRO A 81 -7.91 24.00 15.79
CA PRO A 81 -6.88 24.91 15.31
C PRO A 81 -5.55 24.78 16.08
N GLN A 82 -4.44 24.87 15.34
CA GLN A 82 -3.05 24.80 15.80
C GLN A 82 -2.21 25.79 14.96
N GLY A 83 -2.44 27.09 15.17
CA GLY A 83 -1.87 28.14 14.33
C GLY A 83 -2.51 28.13 12.94
N ASN A 84 -1.71 27.95 11.88
CA ASN A 84 -2.19 27.92 10.49
C ASN A 84 -2.71 26.56 10.02
N THR A 85 -2.65 25.53 10.88
CA THR A 85 -3.12 24.19 10.58
C THR A 85 -4.19 23.77 11.59
N CYS A 86 -4.97 22.77 11.22
CA CYS A 86 -6.02 22.22 12.07
C CYS A 86 -5.86 20.71 12.17
N LEU A 87 -5.82 20.20 13.39
CA LEU A 87 -5.80 18.77 13.67
C LEU A 87 -7.22 18.21 13.56
N MET A 88 -7.38 17.17 12.75
CA MET A 88 -8.66 16.49 12.59
C MET A 88 -8.90 15.45 13.67
N ILE A 89 -10.14 15.34 14.15
CA ILE A 89 -10.66 14.26 15.01
C ILE A 89 -9.72 13.96 16.21
N LYS A 90 -9.15 15.01 16.82
CA LYS A 90 -8.15 14.90 17.91
C LYS A 90 -6.94 13.99 17.58
N GLY A 91 -6.59 13.88 16.30
CA GLY A 91 -5.51 13.05 15.80
C GLY A 91 -5.85 11.56 15.64
N ALA A 92 -7.12 11.16 15.82
CA ALA A 92 -7.57 9.80 15.60
C ALA A 92 -7.23 9.28 14.20
N ALA A 93 -7.15 7.96 14.07
CA ALA A 93 -6.89 7.33 12.79
C ALA A 93 -8.10 7.45 11.86
N LEU A 94 -7.83 7.73 10.60
CA LEU A 94 -8.78 7.60 9.49
C LEU A 94 -8.46 6.31 8.74
N PRO A 95 -9.28 5.25 8.89
CA PRO A 95 -9.07 3.97 8.21
C PRO A 95 -9.02 4.10 6.69
N ALA A 96 -8.51 3.05 6.04
CA ALA A 96 -8.48 2.97 4.58
C ALA A 96 -9.89 3.04 3.97
N GLY A 97 -10.11 4.00 3.07
CA GLY A 97 -11.41 4.28 2.46
C GLY A 97 -12.43 4.97 3.37
N ALA A 98 -12.09 5.24 4.64
CA ALA A 98 -13.01 5.89 5.56
C ALA A 98 -13.16 7.38 5.24
N THR A 99 -14.31 7.92 5.61
CA THR A 99 -14.64 9.34 5.47
C THR A 99 -14.94 9.98 6.82
N ALA A 100 -14.55 11.23 6.96
CA ALA A 100 -14.94 12.10 8.06
C ALA A 100 -15.66 13.32 7.50
N GLN A 101 -16.67 13.80 8.20
CA GLN A 101 -17.48 14.93 7.76
C GLN A 101 -17.64 15.96 8.87
N PHE A 102 -17.67 17.22 8.49
CA PHE A 102 -18.03 18.32 9.38
C PHE A 102 -18.71 19.45 8.60
N THR A 103 -19.42 20.31 9.31
CA THR A 103 -20.06 21.49 8.74
C THR A 103 -19.59 22.77 9.40
N TYR A 104 -19.61 23.87 8.66
CA TYR A 104 -19.40 25.23 9.15
C TYR A 104 -20.31 26.19 8.37
N ALA A 105 -20.59 27.38 8.93
CA ALA A 105 -21.25 28.46 8.20
C ALA A 105 -20.30 29.65 8.05
N GLY A 106 -20.05 30.07 6.82
CA GLY A 106 -18.87 30.88 6.51
C GLY A 106 -18.78 31.26 5.04
N GLN A 107 -17.82 32.15 4.74
CA GLN A 107 -17.28 32.26 3.38
C GLN A 107 -16.66 30.92 2.95
N PRO A 108 -16.69 30.58 1.64
CA PRO A 108 -16.07 29.37 1.13
C PRO A 108 -14.58 29.32 1.51
N TYR A 109 -14.16 28.19 2.07
CA TYR A 109 -12.78 27.95 2.46
C TYR A 109 -12.23 26.66 1.83
N ILE A 110 -11.00 26.74 1.31
CA ILE A 110 -10.31 25.62 0.68
C ILE A 110 -9.34 24.99 1.67
N PHE A 111 -9.78 23.90 2.30
CA PHE A 111 -8.89 23.05 3.08
C PHE A 111 -7.96 22.24 2.17
N ARG A 112 -6.70 22.09 2.55
CA ARG A 112 -5.73 21.20 1.91
C ARG A 112 -5.11 20.28 2.96
N PRO A 113 -4.85 19.01 2.63
CA PRO A 113 -4.07 18.15 3.52
C PRO A 113 -2.63 18.69 3.56
N VAL A 114 -2.12 18.91 4.77
CA VAL A 114 -0.74 19.41 4.98
C VAL A 114 0.14 18.39 5.71
N GLY A 115 -0.46 17.35 6.29
CA GLY A 115 0.28 16.28 6.94
C GLY A 115 -0.59 15.17 7.49
N SER A 116 0.01 13.99 7.64
CA SER A 116 -0.55 12.84 8.34
C SER A 116 0.60 11.89 8.69
N LYS A 117 0.33 10.95 9.60
CA LYS A 117 1.22 9.81 9.87
C LYS A 117 0.54 8.54 9.35
N VAL A 118 1.17 7.91 8.37
CA VAL A 118 0.73 6.61 7.86
C VAL A 118 1.14 5.52 8.86
N ASP A 119 0.26 4.55 9.10
CA ASP A 119 0.58 3.35 9.86
C ASP A 119 0.74 2.15 8.90
N PRO A 120 1.98 1.74 8.57
CA PRO A 120 2.24 0.65 7.63
C PRO A 120 1.75 -0.73 8.11
N ARG A 121 1.42 -0.88 9.40
CA ARG A 121 0.86 -2.13 9.93
C ARG A 121 -0.65 -2.19 9.71
N MET A 122 -1.27 -1.06 9.45
CA MET A 122 -2.71 -0.93 9.30
C MET A 122 -3.13 -0.81 7.82
N CYS A 123 -2.34 -1.41 6.94
CA CYS A 123 -2.60 -1.47 5.51
C CYS A 123 -3.52 -2.64 5.18
N ARG A 124 -4.54 -2.34 4.38
CA ARG A 124 -5.36 -3.36 3.72
C ARG A 124 -4.51 -3.98 2.62
N CYS A 125 -4.36 -5.29 2.72
CA CYS A 125 -3.69 -6.09 1.74
C CYS A 125 -4.61 -6.46 0.58
N THR A 126 -4.02 -6.51 -0.60
CA THR A 126 -4.60 -6.91 -1.87
C THR A 126 -3.63 -7.87 -2.58
N PHE A 127 -4.07 -8.50 -3.66
CA PHE A 127 -3.14 -9.33 -4.45
C PHE A 127 -1.97 -8.51 -4.99
N GLY A 128 -2.15 -7.21 -5.24
CA GLY A 128 -1.12 -6.29 -5.71
C GLY A 128 0.08 -6.14 -4.76
N ASP A 129 0.00 -6.66 -3.53
CA ASP A 129 1.12 -6.73 -2.60
C ASP A 129 2.05 -7.94 -2.84
N ILE A 130 1.91 -8.62 -3.97
CA ILE A 130 2.89 -9.57 -4.49
C ILE A 130 3.77 -8.84 -5.51
N GLN A 131 5.07 -8.76 -5.22
CA GLN A 131 6.07 -8.16 -6.09
C GLN A 131 6.88 -9.24 -6.81
N ILE A 132 7.24 -8.97 -8.06
CA ILE A 132 8.03 -9.89 -8.88
C ILE A 132 9.29 -9.14 -9.31
N GLY A 133 10.45 -9.64 -8.87
CA GLY A 133 11.76 -9.20 -9.31
C GLY A 133 12.35 -10.23 -10.26
N THR A 134 13.07 -9.78 -11.29
CA THR A 134 13.80 -10.67 -12.19
C THR A 134 15.17 -10.07 -12.48
N VAL A 135 16.21 -10.88 -12.32
CA VAL A 135 17.61 -10.48 -12.53
C VAL A 135 18.34 -11.53 -13.36
N ARG A 136 19.22 -11.09 -14.26
CA ARG A 136 20.13 -12.01 -14.98
C ARG A 136 21.20 -12.48 -14.00
N THR A 137 21.48 -13.79 -13.93
CA THR A 137 22.44 -14.34 -12.96
C THR A 137 23.90 -14.21 -13.45
N GLY A 138 24.09 -13.99 -14.75
CA GLY A 138 25.40 -14.00 -15.42
C GLY A 138 25.86 -15.39 -15.86
N LYS A 139 25.13 -16.45 -15.49
CA LYS A 139 25.37 -17.80 -15.99
C LYS A 139 24.67 -18.01 -17.34
N GLU A 140 25.18 -18.96 -18.10
CA GLU A 140 24.55 -19.44 -19.33
C GLU A 140 24.37 -20.95 -19.25
N ILE A 141 23.26 -21.43 -19.82
CA ILE A 141 22.90 -22.85 -19.89
C ILE A 141 22.45 -23.11 -21.32
N SER A 142 23.11 -24.05 -21.99
CA SER A 142 22.85 -24.35 -23.40
C SER A 142 22.91 -23.11 -24.31
N GLY A 143 23.86 -22.21 -24.03
CA GLY A 143 24.05 -20.96 -24.79
C GLY A 143 22.98 -19.87 -24.54
N GLN A 144 22.07 -20.06 -23.59
CA GLN A 144 21.07 -19.07 -23.22
C GLN A 144 21.30 -18.52 -21.81
N PRO A 145 20.98 -17.24 -21.55
CA PRO A 145 21.17 -16.63 -20.24
C PRO A 145 20.27 -17.25 -19.18
N GLU A 146 20.80 -17.43 -17.97
CA GLU A 146 20.04 -17.80 -16.80
C GLU A 146 19.50 -16.55 -16.08
N TRP A 147 18.24 -16.62 -15.67
CA TRP A 147 17.50 -15.59 -14.96
C TRP A 147 17.04 -16.14 -13.61
N LYS A 148 17.18 -15.32 -12.57
CA LYS A 148 16.60 -15.57 -11.24
C LYS A 148 15.37 -14.70 -11.08
N VAL A 149 14.25 -15.32 -10.73
CA VAL A 149 12.98 -14.67 -10.43
C VAL A 149 12.71 -14.79 -8.93
N THR A 150 12.36 -13.67 -8.29
CA THR A 150 11.98 -13.60 -6.89
C THR A 150 10.55 -13.06 -6.81
N VAL A 151 9.65 -13.82 -6.20
CA VAL A 151 8.26 -13.44 -5.96
C VAL A 151 8.06 -13.21 -4.47
N THR A 152 7.82 -11.97 -4.07
CA THR A 152 7.79 -11.54 -2.67
C THR A 152 6.40 -11.10 -2.26
N ASN A 153 5.93 -11.59 -1.12
CA ASN A 153 4.74 -11.05 -0.47
C ASN A 153 5.14 -9.88 0.43
N THR A 154 4.92 -8.65 -0.03
CA THR A 154 5.23 -7.44 0.74
C THR A 154 4.13 -7.05 1.72
N CYS A 155 3.04 -7.81 1.76
CA CYS A 155 1.92 -7.57 2.64
C CYS A 155 2.10 -8.33 3.98
N LYS A 156 1.49 -7.78 5.04
CA LYS A 156 1.46 -8.39 6.38
C LYS A 156 0.60 -9.66 6.51
N CYS A 157 -0.19 -9.95 5.48
CA CYS A 157 -1.11 -11.08 5.41
C CYS A 157 -0.50 -12.17 4.56
N LEU A 158 -0.72 -13.41 4.97
CA LEU A 158 -0.45 -14.58 4.14
C LEU A 158 -1.33 -14.54 2.88
N GLN A 159 -0.74 -14.93 1.75
CA GLN A 159 -1.44 -15.03 0.47
C GLN A 159 -1.31 -16.46 -0.09
N LYS A 160 -2.37 -16.97 -0.73
CA LYS A 160 -2.38 -18.29 -1.38
C LYS A 160 -2.71 -18.16 -2.86
N HIS A 161 -2.53 -19.24 -3.61
CA HIS A 161 -2.90 -19.33 -5.02
C HIS A 161 -2.30 -18.20 -5.89
N VAL A 162 -1.05 -17.81 -5.59
CA VAL A 162 -0.33 -16.80 -6.36
C VAL A 162 -0.18 -17.30 -7.79
N THR A 163 -0.76 -16.56 -8.74
CA THR A 163 -0.86 -16.94 -10.14
C THR A 163 -0.13 -15.92 -11.00
N LEU A 164 0.78 -16.39 -11.84
CA LEU A 164 1.59 -15.58 -12.75
C LEU A 164 1.20 -15.81 -14.21
N SER A 165 1.47 -14.85 -15.09
CA SER A 165 1.42 -15.07 -16.54
C SER A 165 2.60 -15.93 -16.98
N CYS A 166 2.35 -16.96 -17.79
CA CYS A 166 3.41 -17.77 -18.39
C CYS A 166 3.05 -18.29 -19.79
N GLY A 167 2.10 -17.66 -20.48
CA GLY A 167 1.80 -17.97 -21.88
C GLY A 167 3.03 -17.76 -22.76
N GLY A 168 3.37 -18.76 -23.59
CA GLY A 168 4.54 -18.74 -24.46
C GLY A 168 5.89 -18.86 -23.73
N PHE A 169 5.89 -19.11 -22.41
CA PHE A 169 7.12 -19.33 -21.66
C PHE A 169 7.66 -20.73 -21.94
N ALA A 170 8.72 -20.81 -22.75
CA ALA A 170 9.36 -22.07 -23.18
C ALA A 170 10.90 -21.99 -23.01
N PRO A 171 11.40 -21.98 -21.77
CA PRO A 171 12.85 -21.91 -21.50
C PRO A 171 13.56 -23.22 -21.89
N VAL A 172 14.85 -23.13 -22.25
CA VAL A 172 15.69 -24.32 -22.49
C VAL A 172 15.96 -25.12 -21.23
N LYS A 173 16.01 -24.45 -20.07
CA LYS A 173 16.00 -25.09 -18.75
C LYS A 173 14.70 -24.70 -18.03
N PRO A 174 13.74 -25.63 -17.91
CA PRO A 174 12.47 -25.35 -17.26
C PRO A 174 12.63 -25.12 -15.76
N VAL A 175 11.66 -24.39 -15.22
CA VAL A 175 11.47 -24.27 -13.78
C VAL A 175 10.88 -25.58 -13.25
N GLU A 176 11.27 -25.94 -12.04
CA GLU A 176 10.77 -27.11 -11.35
C GLU A 176 9.23 -27.02 -11.14
N PRO A 177 8.45 -28.06 -11.49
CA PRO A 177 6.98 -28.00 -11.47
C PRO A 177 6.36 -27.73 -10.09
N TRP A 178 7.09 -27.94 -9.00
CA TRP A 178 6.62 -27.60 -7.66
C TRP A 178 6.76 -26.12 -7.34
N LEU A 179 7.67 -25.40 -7.99
CA LEU A 179 7.83 -23.96 -7.83
C LEU A 179 6.92 -23.19 -8.78
N LEU A 180 6.79 -23.64 -10.03
CA LEU A 180 5.98 -22.98 -11.05
C LEU A 180 5.23 -24.02 -11.89
N LEU A 181 3.94 -24.20 -11.61
CA LEU A 181 3.09 -25.20 -12.25
C LEU A 181 2.29 -24.58 -13.42
N PRO A 182 2.55 -24.93 -14.69
CA PRO A 182 1.82 -24.40 -15.83
C PRO A 182 0.36 -24.89 -15.89
N GLN A 183 -0.55 -23.97 -16.21
CA GLN A 183 -1.99 -24.16 -16.37
C GLN A 183 -2.48 -23.31 -17.56
N GLY A 184 -2.19 -23.78 -18.78
CA GLY A 184 -2.41 -23.01 -20.00
C GLY A 184 -1.51 -21.77 -20.05
N ASN A 185 -2.11 -20.58 -20.16
CA ASN A 185 -1.37 -19.30 -20.21
C ASN A 185 -1.00 -18.73 -18.82
N ARG A 186 -1.30 -19.46 -17.76
CA ARG A 186 -1.08 -19.05 -16.36
C ARG A 186 -0.23 -20.09 -15.66
N CYS A 187 0.52 -19.67 -14.66
CA CYS A 187 1.34 -20.55 -13.84
C CYS A 187 1.02 -20.34 -12.37
N LEU A 188 0.82 -21.43 -11.65
CA LEU A 188 0.55 -21.43 -10.22
C LEU A 188 1.89 -21.56 -9.47
N LEU A 189 2.19 -20.58 -8.63
CA LEU A 189 3.42 -20.55 -7.84
C LEU A 189 3.30 -21.48 -6.62
N ILE A 190 4.35 -22.24 -6.31
CA ILE A 190 4.43 -23.17 -5.16
C ILE A 190 3.22 -24.12 -5.09
N LYS A 191 2.69 -24.57 -6.23
CA LYS A 191 1.44 -25.37 -6.32
C LYS A 191 0.22 -24.72 -5.63
N GLY A 192 0.24 -23.40 -5.47
CA GLY A 192 -0.83 -22.62 -4.84
C GLY A 192 -0.76 -22.59 -3.32
N GLU A 193 0.32 -23.10 -2.73
CA GLU A 193 0.57 -23.02 -1.30
C GLU A 193 0.68 -21.57 -0.81
N ALA A 194 0.70 -21.45 0.51
CA ALA A 194 0.80 -20.16 1.17
C ALA A 194 2.18 -19.52 0.98
N LEU A 195 2.17 -18.23 0.64
CA LEU A 195 3.31 -17.34 0.77
C LEU A 195 3.09 -16.44 2.01
N PRO A 196 3.78 -16.71 3.13
CA PRO A 196 3.66 -15.92 4.35
C PRO A 196 4.03 -14.44 4.16
N ALA A 197 3.70 -13.62 5.16
CA ALA A 197 4.06 -12.20 5.17
C ALA A 197 5.59 -12.01 5.11
N GLY A 198 6.06 -11.16 4.20
CA GLY A 198 7.49 -10.89 3.98
C GLY A 198 8.26 -12.03 3.33
N ALA A 199 7.64 -13.20 3.11
CA ALA A 199 8.31 -14.34 2.50
C ALA A 199 8.47 -14.14 0.99
N SER A 200 9.48 -14.82 0.43
CA SER A 200 9.72 -14.85 -1.01
C SER A 200 9.87 -16.28 -1.51
N ALA A 201 9.33 -16.56 -2.69
CA ALA A 201 9.64 -17.75 -3.46
C ALA A 201 10.60 -17.38 -4.59
N GLU A 202 11.62 -18.21 -4.79
CA GLU A 202 12.63 -17.96 -5.80
C GLU A 202 12.73 -19.16 -6.75
N PHE A 203 12.91 -18.87 -8.03
CA PHE A 203 13.20 -19.89 -9.04
C PHE A 203 14.11 -19.32 -10.11
N SER A 204 14.76 -20.21 -10.86
CA SER A 204 15.62 -19.82 -11.98
C SER A 204 15.23 -20.58 -13.25
N TYR A 205 15.41 -19.94 -14.40
CA TYR A 205 15.24 -20.54 -15.72
C TYR A 205 16.35 -20.07 -16.65
N ALA A 206 16.64 -20.86 -17.69
CA ALA A 206 17.52 -20.41 -18.78
C ALA A 206 16.72 -20.30 -20.07
N GLY A 207 16.80 -19.14 -20.71
CA GLY A 207 15.81 -18.73 -21.69
C GLY A 207 16.03 -17.33 -22.24
N GLU A 208 15.26 -17.00 -23.27
CA GLU A 208 14.98 -15.60 -23.60
C GLU A 208 14.37 -14.86 -22.39
N PRO A 209 14.61 -13.55 -22.22
CA PRO A 209 14.03 -12.78 -21.13
C PRO A 209 12.50 -12.85 -21.17
N TYR A 210 11.89 -13.26 -20.05
CA TYR A 210 10.45 -13.36 -19.89
C TYR A 210 9.92 -12.44 -18.79
N ILE A 211 8.82 -11.73 -19.08
CA ILE A 211 8.16 -10.83 -18.14
C ILE A 211 6.98 -11.55 -17.48
N PHE A 212 7.19 -12.03 -16.26
CA PHE A 212 6.10 -12.53 -15.42
C PHE A 212 5.25 -11.37 -14.91
N ARG A 213 3.93 -11.46 -15.12
CA ARG A 213 2.94 -10.53 -14.55
C ARG A 213 2.12 -11.26 -13.53
N LEU A 214 1.82 -10.59 -12.42
CA LEU A 214 0.86 -11.10 -11.45
C LEU A 214 -0.54 -11.08 -12.06
N ILE A 215 -1.20 -12.22 -12.06
CA ILE A 215 -2.60 -12.36 -12.49
C ILE A 215 -3.52 -12.25 -11.28
N GLY A 216 -3.12 -12.82 -10.14
CA GLY A 216 -3.90 -12.73 -8.90
C GLY A 216 -3.34 -13.61 -7.79
N SER A 217 -3.96 -13.47 -6.63
CA SER A 217 -3.74 -14.28 -5.43
C SER A 217 -4.96 -14.15 -4.52
N THR A 218 -5.05 -15.01 -3.51
CA THR A 218 -6.06 -14.94 -2.46
C THR A 218 -5.40 -14.46 -1.17
N VAL A 219 -5.78 -13.27 -0.71
CA VAL A 219 -5.37 -12.73 0.59
C VAL A 219 -6.23 -13.35 1.69
N ASP A 220 -5.63 -13.73 2.83
CA ASP A 220 -6.38 -14.18 3.99
C ASP A 220 -7.38 -13.07 4.47
N PRO A 221 -8.70 -13.33 4.41
CA PRO A 221 -9.71 -12.32 4.74
C PRO A 221 -9.73 -11.94 6.23
N SER A 222 -9.25 -12.81 7.12
CA SER A 222 -9.18 -12.52 8.56
C SER A 222 -8.14 -11.43 8.88
N CYS A 223 -7.04 -11.42 8.12
CA CYS A 223 -5.94 -10.48 8.33
C CYS A 223 -6.30 -9.02 8.00
N ASN A 224 -7.22 -8.80 7.06
CA ASN A 224 -7.73 -7.45 6.77
C ASN A 224 -8.82 -7.00 7.75
N LYS A 225 -9.48 -7.93 8.46
CA LYS A 225 -10.55 -7.62 9.43
C LYS A 225 -10.02 -7.17 10.77
N SER A 226 -8.80 -7.58 11.17
CA SER A 226 -8.12 -7.12 12.39
C SER A 226 -7.70 -5.64 12.38
N LEU A 227 -8.14 -4.88 11.38
CA LEU A 227 -7.88 -3.45 11.21
C LEU A 227 -9.01 -2.56 11.79
N LEU A 228 -10.22 -3.11 12.01
CA LEU A 228 -11.40 -2.38 12.50
C LEU A 228 -11.60 -2.62 14.00
#